data_AF-H1S252-F1
#
_entry.id   AF-H1S252-F1
#
_cell.length_a   1.000
_cell.length_b   1.000
_cell.length_c   1.000
_cell.angle_alpha   90.00
_cell.angle_beta   90.00
_cell.angle_gamma   90.00
#
_symmetry.space_group_name_H-M   'P 1'
#
loop_
_entity.id
_entity.type
_entity.pdbx_description
1 polymer ?
#
loop_
_entity_poly.entity_id
_entity_poly.type
_entity_poly.pdbx_seq_one_letter_code
_entity_poly.pdbx_strand_id
1 'polypeptide(L)'
;MNATVLAYGLLQGGCDGARQALHDFWLAIAQSAEKYSPLRWVPWLKGTHTLGLNHSPLYAMADIVLRLLSPYQFNPNNMNPLRDVMAKQVDFEALRQHCPIHLYLCATNIETGRIRIFSGEDLCIDAVLASACVPTLFQAVAIDGQHYWDGGYVGNPAIFPLIYHCNTHDVVIVHINPIVRRGVPTSAADILNRVSEVSFNSSLIREMRAIAFVTSLIQQGKIDRSEMKEMMIHSIRSDETMAALGVSSKYNADWAFLCSLRDKGRTAAGTWLEEHYEHIGQRSTIDIKGEYL
;
A
#
# COMPACT_ATOMS: atom_id res chain seq x y z
N MET A 1 -7.10 0.47 -1.65
CA MET A 1 -7.77 -0.47 -2.60
C MET A 1 -7.87 -1.89 -2.04
N ASN A 2 -6.76 -2.65 -1.92
CA ASN A 2 -6.82 -4.05 -1.44
C ASN A 2 -7.54 -4.20 -0.09
N ALA A 3 -7.29 -3.32 0.88
CA ALA A 3 -7.97 -3.34 2.18
C ALA A 3 -9.50 -3.15 2.07
N THR A 4 -9.96 -2.29 1.15
CA THR A 4 -11.40 -2.07 0.89
C THR A 4 -12.04 -3.30 0.27
N VAL A 5 -11.39 -3.92 -0.71
CA VAL A 5 -11.86 -5.15 -1.37
C VAL A 5 -11.89 -6.31 -0.38
N LEU A 6 -10.87 -6.43 0.49
CA LEU A 6 -10.85 -7.39 1.59
C LEU A 6 -12.05 -7.18 2.52
N ALA A 7 -12.28 -5.96 3.00
CA ALA A 7 -13.38 -5.64 3.91
C ALA A 7 -14.75 -5.96 3.30
N TYR A 8 -14.93 -5.64 2.02
CA TYR A 8 -16.15 -5.97 1.29
C TYR A 8 -16.31 -7.49 1.07
N GLY A 9 -15.25 -8.20 0.69
CA GLY A 9 -15.31 -9.65 0.55
C GLY A 9 -15.56 -10.39 1.88
N LEU A 10 -15.03 -9.86 2.99
CA LEU A 10 -15.35 -10.34 4.34
C LEU A 10 -16.85 -10.20 4.65
N LEU A 11 -17.47 -9.08 4.24
CA LEU A 11 -18.91 -8.85 4.39
C LEU A 11 -19.74 -9.88 3.59
N GLN A 12 -19.30 -10.23 2.39
CA GLN A 12 -20.06 -11.14 1.51
C GLN A 12 -19.96 -12.62 1.91
N GLY A 13 -18.82 -13.07 2.42
CA GLY A 13 -18.60 -14.50 2.65
C GLY A 13 -17.46 -14.83 3.60
N GLY A 14 -17.14 -13.94 4.54
CA GLY A 14 -16.04 -14.12 5.48
C GLY A 14 -14.70 -14.29 4.79
N CYS A 15 -13.82 -15.14 5.34
CA CYS A 15 -12.47 -15.31 4.83
C CYS A 15 -12.41 -15.79 3.37
N ASP A 16 -13.32 -16.68 2.95
CA ASP A 16 -13.34 -17.18 1.58
C ASP A 16 -13.87 -16.12 0.61
N GLY A 17 -14.91 -15.38 1.01
CA GLY A 17 -15.39 -14.21 0.26
C GLY A 17 -14.30 -13.15 0.06
N ALA A 18 -13.48 -12.89 1.08
CA ALA A 18 -12.36 -11.97 1.00
C ALA A 18 -11.27 -12.43 0.03
N ARG A 19 -10.91 -13.72 0.03
CA ARG A 19 -9.95 -14.30 -0.92
C ARG A 19 -10.45 -14.21 -2.35
N GLN A 20 -11.72 -14.53 -2.58
CA GLN A 20 -12.35 -14.48 -3.89
C GLN A 20 -12.43 -13.04 -4.42
N ALA A 21 -12.89 -12.10 -3.59
CA ALA A 21 -12.98 -10.68 -3.97
C ALA A 21 -11.61 -10.10 -4.35
N LEU A 22 -10.55 -10.42 -3.59
CA LEU A 22 -9.18 -10.00 -3.93
C LEU A 22 -8.69 -10.61 -5.24
N HIS A 23 -8.96 -11.90 -5.46
CA HIS A 23 -8.63 -12.57 -6.72
C HIS A 23 -9.30 -11.89 -7.92
N ASP A 24 -10.61 -11.65 -7.84
CA ASP A 24 -11.38 -11.06 -8.93
C ASP A 24 -11.01 -9.62 -9.19
N PHE A 25 -10.66 -8.87 -8.14
CA PHE A 25 -10.12 -7.52 -8.24
C PHE A 25 -8.78 -7.50 -9.00
N TRP A 26 -7.82 -8.37 -8.63
CA TRP A 26 -6.53 -8.42 -9.32
C TRP A 26 -6.66 -8.88 -10.78
N LEU A 27 -7.58 -9.82 -11.05
CA LEU A 27 -7.87 -10.26 -12.41
C LEU A 27 -8.46 -9.11 -13.24
N ALA A 28 -9.39 -8.34 -12.67
CA ALA A 28 -9.98 -7.18 -13.33
C ALA A 28 -8.93 -6.08 -13.61
N ILE A 29 -7.97 -5.87 -12.70
CA ILE A 29 -6.82 -4.98 -12.94
C ILE A 29 -6.01 -5.48 -14.14
N ALA A 30 -5.64 -6.76 -14.17
CA ALA A 30 -4.83 -7.32 -15.26
C ALA A 30 -5.53 -7.18 -16.62
N GLN A 31 -6.83 -7.50 -16.69
CA GLN A 31 -7.64 -7.36 -17.89
C GLN A 31 -7.80 -5.89 -18.32
N SER A 32 -7.98 -4.98 -17.36
CA SER A 32 -8.04 -3.54 -17.62
C SER A 32 -6.70 -3.03 -18.17
N ALA A 33 -5.58 -3.42 -17.56
CA ALA A 33 -4.25 -3.06 -18.01
C ALA A 33 -3.97 -3.56 -19.44
N GLU A 34 -4.38 -4.79 -19.78
CA GLU A 34 -4.27 -5.30 -21.15
C GLU A 34 -5.12 -4.49 -22.15
N LYS A 35 -6.34 -4.10 -21.76
CA LYS A 35 -7.24 -3.31 -22.59
C LYS A 35 -6.71 -1.91 -22.88
N TYR A 36 -6.11 -1.25 -21.88
CA TYR A 36 -5.61 0.12 -21.97
C TYR A 36 -4.11 0.21 -22.28
N SER A 37 -3.40 -0.93 -22.41
CA SER A 37 -1.98 -0.93 -22.76
C SER A 37 -1.74 -0.41 -24.18
N PRO A 38 -0.96 0.66 -24.34
CA PRO A 38 -0.54 1.16 -25.64
C PRO A 38 0.41 0.20 -26.37
N LEU A 39 0.73 -0.98 -25.87
CA LEU A 39 1.65 -1.94 -26.48
C LEU A 39 0.95 -3.11 -27.19
N ARG A 40 -0.40 -3.18 -27.11
CA ARG A 40 -1.21 -4.27 -27.68
C ARG A 40 -1.08 -4.44 -29.20
N TRP A 41 -0.67 -3.40 -29.92
CA TRP A 41 -0.54 -3.38 -31.39
C TRP A 41 0.80 -3.92 -31.90
N VAL A 42 1.71 -4.39 -31.03
CA VAL A 42 3.03 -4.87 -31.42
C VAL A 42 3.21 -6.37 -31.08
N PRO A 43 2.85 -7.29 -31.99
CA PRO A 43 2.72 -8.73 -31.68
C PRO A 43 4.01 -9.44 -31.25
N TRP A 44 5.18 -8.94 -31.66
CA TRP A 44 6.48 -9.58 -31.39
C TRP A 44 7.02 -9.34 -29.96
N LEU A 45 6.40 -8.45 -29.17
CA LEU A 45 6.82 -8.15 -27.79
C LEU A 45 6.17 -9.07 -26.75
N LYS A 46 5.19 -9.89 -27.15
CA LYS A 46 4.44 -10.80 -26.26
C LYS A 46 5.30 -11.84 -25.52
N GLY A 47 6.54 -12.07 -25.95
CA GLY A 47 7.46 -13.07 -25.38
C GLY A 47 8.53 -12.54 -24.43
N THR A 48 8.68 -11.22 -24.27
CA THR A 48 9.79 -10.60 -23.52
C THR A 48 9.37 -10.00 -22.16
N HIS A 49 8.13 -10.23 -21.73
CA HIS A 49 7.53 -9.54 -20.58
C HIS A 49 8.05 -9.98 -19.20
N THR A 50 8.88 -11.02 -19.12
CA THR A 50 9.25 -11.62 -17.83
C THR A 50 10.59 -11.19 -17.25
N LEU A 51 11.52 -10.59 -18.00
CA LEU A 51 12.80 -10.11 -17.44
C LEU A 51 13.35 -8.90 -18.22
N GLY A 52 13.24 -7.70 -17.62
CA GLY A 52 14.05 -6.54 -18.03
C GLY A 52 13.36 -5.51 -18.93
N LEU A 53 12.28 -4.89 -18.45
CA LEU A 53 11.73 -3.66 -19.07
C LEU A 53 12.69 -2.46 -19.01
N ASN A 54 13.72 -2.52 -18.15
CA ASN A 54 14.66 -1.42 -17.92
C ASN A 54 15.49 -1.03 -19.16
N HIS A 55 15.57 -1.89 -20.19
CA HIS A 55 16.34 -1.64 -21.40
C HIS A 55 15.48 -1.43 -22.66
N SER A 56 14.14 -1.38 -22.54
CA SER A 56 13.28 -1.10 -23.68
C SER A 56 13.33 0.40 -24.02
N PRO A 57 13.69 0.80 -25.25
CA PRO A 57 13.67 2.20 -25.68
C PRO A 57 12.29 2.86 -25.49
N LEU A 58 11.21 2.09 -25.61
CA LEU A 58 9.85 2.56 -25.39
C LEU A 58 9.57 2.87 -23.91
N TYR A 59 10.09 2.05 -22.99
CA TYR A 59 9.96 2.32 -21.55
C TYR A 59 10.73 3.58 -21.16
N ALA A 60 11.94 3.78 -21.71
CA ALA A 60 12.71 5.00 -21.49
C ALA A 60 11.98 6.25 -22.01
N MET A 61 11.36 6.18 -23.19
CA MET A 61 10.53 7.28 -23.71
C MET A 61 9.30 7.54 -22.83
N ALA A 62 8.59 6.50 -22.39
CA ALA A 62 7.44 6.64 -21.51
C ALA A 62 7.82 7.24 -20.15
N ASP A 63 8.95 6.82 -19.56
CA ASP A 63 9.48 7.38 -18.31
C ASP A 63 9.85 8.86 -18.45
N ILE A 64 10.44 9.27 -19.58
CA ILE A 64 10.70 10.70 -19.87
C ILE A 64 9.39 11.48 -19.98
N VAL A 65 8.39 10.96 -20.70
CA VAL A 65 7.09 11.65 -20.85
C VAL A 65 6.39 11.83 -19.51
N LEU A 66 6.34 10.78 -18.67
CA LEU A 66 5.73 10.85 -17.34
C LEU A 66 6.47 11.78 -16.37
N ARG A 67 7.75 12.09 -16.63
CA ARG A 67 8.53 13.07 -15.85
C ARG A 67 8.39 14.49 -16.35
N LEU A 68 8.13 14.69 -17.64
CA LEU A 68 8.01 16.00 -18.27
C LEU A 68 6.58 16.52 -18.30
N LEU A 69 5.59 15.62 -18.36
CA LEU A 69 4.17 15.96 -18.42
C LEU A 69 3.46 15.56 -17.13
N SER A 70 2.68 16.49 -16.59
CA SER A 70 1.78 16.20 -15.47
C SER A 70 0.56 15.38 -15.93
N PRO A 71 -0.11 14.66 -15.02
CA PRO A 71 -1.36 13.94 -15.32
C PRO A 71 -2.45 14.82 -15.93
N TYR A 72 -2.45 16.11 -15.61
CA TYR A 72 -3.37 17.08 -16.20
C TYR A 72 -3.09 17.37 -17.68
N GLN A 73 -1.83 17.23 -18.12
CA GLN A 73 -1.42 17.48 -19.49
C GLN A 73 -1.61 16.25 -20.39
N PHE A 74 -1.26 15.05 -19.92
CA PHE A 74 -1.38 13.84 -20.75
C PHE A 74 -2.72 13.11 -20.61
N ASN A 75 -3.49 13.39 -19.54
CA ASN A 75 -4.82 12.82 -19.30
C ASN A 75 -5.84 13.93 -18.95
N PRO A 76 -6.16 14.86 -19.86
CA PRO A 76 -7.03 16.01 -19.56
C PRO A 76 -8.46 15.60 -19.19
N ASN A 77 -8.94 14.45 -19.67
CA ASN A 77 -10.28 13.94 -19.38
C ASN A 77 -10.36 13.16 -18.04
N ASN A 78 -9.26 13.09 -17.28
CA ASN A 78 -9.16 12.36 -16.01
C ASN A 78 -9.72 10.93 -16.07
N MET A 79 -9.43 10.21 -17.16
CA MET A 79 -9.84 8.82 -17.29
C MET A 79 -9.08 7.97 -16.26
N ASN A 80 -9.80 7.30 -15.37
CA ASN A 80 -9.22 6.44 -14.35
C ASN A 80 -9.84 5.03 -14.40
N PRO A 81 -9.20 4.07 -15.10
CA PRO A 81 -9.69 2.70 -15.19
C PRO A 81 -9.86 2.01 -13.82
N LEU A 82 -9.11 2.42 -12.79
CA LEU A 82 -9.24 1.87 -11.45
C LEU A 82 -10.55 2.30 -10.79
N ARG A 83 -11.11 3.47 -11.15
CA ARG A 83 -12.44 3.88 -10.70
C ARG A 83 -13.50 2.89 -11.19
N ASP A 84 -13.48 2.55 -12.47
CA ASP A 84 -14.45 1.61 -13.05
C ASP A 84 -14.32 0.21 -12.45
N VAL A 85 -13.09 -0.24 -12.19
CA VAL A 85 -12.83 -1.53 -11.53
C VAL A 85 -13.36 -1.49 -10.09
N MET A 86 -13.01 -0.47 -9.31
CA MET A 86 -13.47 -0.36 -7.92
C MET A 86 -14.99 -0.28 -7.80
N ALA A 87 -15.65 0.49 -8.68
CA ALA A 87 -17.11 0.64 -8.69
C ALA A 87 -17.84 -0.68 -8.97
N LYS A 88 -17.23 -1.60 -9.73
CA LYS A 88 -17.80 -2.92 -10.03
C LYS A 88 -17.52 -3.96 -8.94
N GLN A 89 -16.44 -3.78 -8.19
CA GLN A 89 -15.95 -4.77 -7.23
C GLN A 89 -16.43 -4.53 -5.80
N VAL A 90 -16.84 -3.29 -5.47
CA VAL A 90 -17.21 -2.92 -4.10
C VAL A 90 -18.52 -2.15 -4.09
N ASP A 91 -19.50 -2.64 -3.34
CA ASP A 91 -20.66 -1.87 -2.93
C ASP A 91 -20.30 -1.06 -1.67
N PHE A 92 -20.08 0.24 -1.87
CA PHE A 92 -19.70 1.16 -0.80
C PHE A 92 -20.85 1.49 0.15
N GLU A 93 -22.11 1.39 -0.29
CA GLU A 93 -23.25 1.61 0.59
C GLU A 93 -23.36 0.46 1.59
N ALA A 94 -23.30 -0.78 1.11
CA ALA A 94 -23.24 -1.95 1.96
C ALA A 94 -22.03 -1.92 2.92
N LEU A 95 -20.86 -1.50 2.42
CA LEU A 95 -19.65 -1.39 3.22
C LEU A 95 -19.80 -0.35 4.34
N ARG A 96 -20.37 0.83 4.08
CA ARG A 96 -20.58 1.86 5.13
C ARG A 96 -21.50 1.37 6.25
N GLN A 97 -22.57 0.67 5.89
CA GLN A 97 -23.58 0.22 6.87
C GLN A 97 -23.13 -1.00 7.68
N HIS A 98 -22.39 -1.93 7.07
CA HIS A 98 -22.13 -3.25 7.65
C HIS A 98 -20.66 -3.67 7.60
N CYS A 99 -19.70 -2.73 7.60
CA CYS A 99 -18.28 -3.09 7.54
C CYS A 99 -17.90 -4.05 8.69
N PRO A 100 -17.39 -5.26 8.39
CA PRO A 100 -17.09 -6.26 9.42
C PRO A 100 -15.84 -5.93 10.24
N ILE A 101 -15.08 -4.91 9.83
CA ILE A 101 -13.82 -4.48 10.45
C ILE A 101 -13.75 -2.95 10.49
N HIS A 102 -12.93 -2.40 11.38
CA HIS A 102 -12.58 -0.97 11.34
C HIS A 102 -11.60 -0.71 10.19
N LEU A 103 -12.12 -0.18 9.07
CA LEU A 103 -11.34 0.18 7.89
C LEU A 103 -10.94 1.66 7.95
N TYR A 104 -9.63 1.91 7.89
CA TYR A 104 -9.04 3.24 7.82
C TYR A 104 -8.29 3.42 6.50
N LEU A 105 -8.64 4.43 5.73
CA LEU A 105 -7.97 4.79 4.48
C LEU A 105 -7.21 6.10 4.68
N CYS A 106 -5.90 6.07 4.47
CA CYS A 106 -5.02 7.23 4.63
C CYS A 106 -4.86 7.96 3.30
N ALA A 107 -5.01 9.28 3.31
CA ALA A 107 -4.66 10.16 2.19
C ALA A 107 -3.92 11.42 2.69
N THR A 108 -3.18 12.05 1.80
CA THR A 108 -2.46 13.30 2.05
C THR A 108 -3.26 14.46 1.48
N ASN A 109 -3.67 15.43 2.32
CA ASN A 109 -4.24 16.68 1.83
C ASN A 109 -3.13 17.53 1.18
N ILE A 110 -3.32 17.90 -0.09
CA ILE A 110 -2.27 18.53 -0.91
C ILE A 110 -1.93 19.94 -0.42
N GLU A 111 -2.94 20.72 -0.04
CA GLU A 111 -2.77 22.11 0.34
C GLU A 111 -2.09 22.27 1.70
N THR A 112 -2.47 21.42 2.66
CA THR A 112 -2.01 21.53 4.05
C THR A 112 -0.86 20.59 4.38
N GLY A 113 -0.59 19.59 3.54
CA GLY A 113 0.37 18.52 3.82
C GLY A 113 -0.02 17.64 5.02
N ARG A 114 -1.28 17.69 5.47
CA ARG A 114 -1.77 16.93 6.63
C ARG A 114 -2.38 15.60 6.21
N ILE A 115 -2.34 14.64 7.13
CA ILE A 115 -3.01 13.35 6.97
C ILE A 115 -4.53 13.51 7.11
N ARG A 116 -5.28 12.86 6.21
CA ARG A 116 -6.72 12.64 6.34
C ARG A 116 -6.96 11.13 6.41
N ILE A 117 -7.71 10.70 7.42
CA ILE A 117 -8.17 9.32 7.56
C ILE A 117 -9.66 9.29 7.18
N PHE A 118 -10.03 8.44 6.23
CA PHE A 118 -11.42 8.15 5.88
C PHE A 118 -11.81 6.81 6.53
N SER A 119 -12.93 6.80 7.25
CA SER A 119 -13.50 5.62 7.91
C SER A 119 -15.01 5.77 8.11
N GLY A 120 -15.73 4.66 8.32
CA GLY A 120 -17.19 4.69 8.54
C GLY A 120 -17.92 5.34 7.36
N GLU A 121 -18.71 6.38 7.64
CA GLU A 121 -19.51 7.11 6.64
C GLU A 121 -18.67 7.76 5.52
N ASP A 122 -17.39 8.06 5.80
CA ASP A 122 -16.47 8.66 4.82
C ASP A 122 -16.00 7.65 3.75
N LEU A 123 -16.34 6.35 3.89
CA LEU A 123 -15.92 5.32 2.95
C LEU A 123 -16.69 5.42 1.63
N CYS A 124 -16.02 5.97 0.62
CA CYS A 124 -16.51 6.06 -0.75
C CYS A 124 -15.41 5.71 -1.75
N ILE A 125 -15.79 5.61 -3.02
CA ILE A 125 -14.84 5.32 -4.10
C ILE A 125 -13.72 6.36 -4.18
N ASP A 126 -14.04 7.63 -3.98
CA ASP A 126 -13.07 8.72 -4.04
C ASP A 126 -12.08 8.65 -2.88
N ALA A 127 -12.52 8.30 -1.67
CA ALA A 127 -11.61 8.06 -0.55
C ALA A 127 -10.59 6.94 -0.85
N VAL A 128 -11.04 5.87 -1.52
CA VAL A 128 -10.15 4.77 -1.93
C VAL A 128 -9.17 5.20 -3.02
N LEU A 129 -9.63 5.97 -4.00
CA LEU A 129 -8.78 6.48 -5.08
C LEU A 129 -7.78 7.51 -4.55
N ALA A 130 -8.21 8.42 -3.67
CA ALA A 130 -7.35 9.39 -2.99
C ALA A 130 -6.22 8.69 -2.23
N SER A 131 -6.55 7.62 -1.48
CA SER A 131 -5.59 6.81 -0.75
C SER A 131 -4.52 6.14 -1.61
N ALA A 132 -4.78 5.93 -2.90
CA ALA A 132 -3.88 5.26 -3.84
C ALA A 132 -3.42 6.18 -4.99
N CYS A 133 -3.60 7.50 -4.82
CA CYS A 133 -3.38 8.49 -5.87
C CYS A 133 -1.91 8.93 -5.93
N VAL A 134 -1.08 8.18 -6.65
CA VAL A 134 0.31 8.56 -6.90
C VAL A 134 0.39 9.80 -7.81
N PRO A 135 1.01 10.92 -7.36
CA PRO A 135 0.93 12.23 -8.04
C PRO A 135 1.45 12.28 -9.49
N THR A 136 2.38 11.41 -9.85
CA THR A 136 2.97 11.36 -11.20
C THR A 136 2.11 10.57 -12.19
N LEU A 137 1.11 9.84 -11.71
CA LEU A 137 0.31 8.93 -12.52
C LEU A 137 -1.16 9.35 -12.57
N PHE A 138 -1.68 9.91 -11.47
CA PHE A 138 -3.08 10.27 -11.34
C PHE A 138 -3.25 11.75 -11.00
N GLN A 139 -4.30 12.36 -11.53
CA GLN A 139 -4.73 13.67 -11.07
C GLN A 139 -5.20 13.57 -9.61
N ALA A 140 -5.09 14.68 -8.87
CA ALA A 140 -5.54 14.74 -7.50
C ALA A 140 -7.04 14.44 -7.39
N VAL A 141 -7.44 13.70 -6.35
CA VAL A 141 -8.84 13.38 -6.12
C VAL A 141 -9.46 14.48 -5.26
N ALA A 142 -10.57 15.05 -5.73
CA ALA A 142 -11.31 16.08 -5.02
C ALA A 142 -12.44 15.47 -4.19
N ILE A 143 -12.46 15.76 -2.89
CA ILE A 143 -13.52 15.35 -1.95
C ILE A 143 -13.85 16.59 -1.10
N ASP A 144 -15.13 16.98 -1.07
CA ASP A 144 -15.62 18.14 -0.31
C ASP A 144 -14.82 19.44 -0.55
N GLY A 145 -14.42 19.68 -1.80
CA GLY A 145 -13.65 20.86 -2.21
C GLY A 145 -12.16 20.83 -1.85
N GLN A 146 -11.68 19.78 -1.17
CA GLN A 146 -10.27 19.56 -0.88
C GLN A 146 -9.65 18.55 -1.83
N HIS A 147 -8.35 18.67 -2.08
CA HIS A 147 -7.61 17.79 -2.99
C HIS A 147 -6.64 16.88 -2.24
N TYR A 148 -6.58 15.62 -2.67
CA TYR A 148 -5.83 14.59 -1.99
C TYR A 148 -4.92 13.78 -2.92
N TRP A 149 -3.79 13.36 -2.36
CA TRP A 149 -2.85 12.39 -2.92
C TRP A 149 -2.74 11.16 -2.01
N ASP A 150 -2.00 10.16 -2.50
CA ASP A 150 -1.65 8.94 -1.77
C ASP A 150 -1.25 9.23 -0.32
N GLY A 151 -1.80 8.46 0.62
CA GLY A 151 -1.52 8.62 2.05
C GLY A 151 -0.07 8.32 2.41
N GLY A 152 0.65 7.63 1.51
CA GLY A 152 1.99 7.14 1.76
C GLY A 152 3.00 8.23 2.08
N TYR A 153 2.78 9.45 1.58
CA TYR A 153 3.69 10.59 1.80
C TYR A 153 3.69 11.10 3.24
N VAL A 154 2.61 10.91 4.00
CA VAL A 154 2.47 11.42 5.37
C VAL A 154 2.11 10.33 6.41
N GLY A 155 1.67 9.15 5.96
CA GLY A 155 1.41 7.97 6.81
C GLY A 155 1.37 6.66 6.02
N ASN A 156 2.47 5.90 6.05
CA ASN A 156 2.62 4.59 5.37
C ASN A 156 3.28 3.48 6.24
N PRO A 157 2.49 2.63 6.90
CA PRO A 157 1.09 2.85 7.26
C PRO A 157 0.97 3.86 8.42
N ALA A 158 -0.19 4.49 8.53
CA ALA A 158 -0.55 5.22 9.75
C ALA A 158 -1.01 4.23 10.83
N ILE A 159 -0.24 4.07 11.91
CA ILE A 159 -0.52 3.15 13.01
C ILE A 159 -1.33 3.85 14.10
N PHE A 160 -1.19 5.17 14.25
CA PHE A 160 -1.90 5.94 15.28
C PHE A 160 -3.43 5.70 15.34
N PRO A 161 -4.18 5.50 14.22
CA PRO A 161 -5.60 5.21 14.33
C PRO A 161 -5.87 3.87 15.02
N LEU A 162 -5.00 2.88 14.81
CA LEU A 162 -5.11 1.57 15.46
C LEU A 162 -4.82 1.67 16.96
N ILE A 163 -3.85 2.51 17.36
CA ILE A 163 -3.51 2.74 18.77
C ILE A 163 -4.67 3.41 19.52
N TYR A 164 -5.26 4.45 18.92
CA TYR A 164 -6.26 5.29 19.59
C TYR A 164 -7.68 4.76 19.49
N HIS A 165 -8.02 4.03 18.42
CA HIS A 165 -9.39 3.62 18.14
C HIS A 165 -9.64 2.11 18.18
N CYS A 166 -8.62 1.28 18.44
CA CYS A 166 -8.79 -0.16 18.60
C CYS A 166 -8.36 -0.64 19.99
N ASN A 167 -8.99 -1.71 20.49
CA ASN A 167 -8.67 -2.29 21.81
C ASN A 167 -7.45 -3.23 21.79
N THR A 168 -7.07 -3.73 20.61
CA THR A 168 -5.92 -4.63 20.46
C THR A 168 -4.61 -3.94 20.83
N HIS A 169 -3.70 -4.71 21.41
CA HIS A 169 -2.34 -4.27 21.69
C HIS A 169 -1.40 -4.64 20.53
N ASP A 170 -1.81 -5.59 19.69
CA ASP A 170 -1.01 -6.10 18.58
C ASP A 170 -1.27 -5.33 17.29
N VAL A 171 -0.19 -4.95 16.61
CA VAL A 171 -0.21 -4.38 15.26
C VAL A 171 0.66 -5.24 14.36
N VAL A 172 0.05 -5.82 13.33
CA VAL A 172 0.75 -6.55 12.27
C VAL A 172 0.92 -5.65 11.05
N ILE A 173 2.17 -5.43 10.66
CA ILE A 173 2.53 -4.60 9.52
C ILE A 173 2.96 -5.50 8.37
N VAL A 174 2.34 -5.31 7.20
CA VAL A 174 2.75 -6.00 5.97
C VAL A 174 3.62 -5.04 5.16
N HIS A 175 4.92 -5.33 5.08
CA HIS A 175 5.87 -4.48 4.38
C HIS A 175 5.94 -4.87 2.90
N ILE A 176 5.66 -3.89 2.04
CA ILE A 176 5.79 -4.03 0.58
C ILE A 176 7.08 -3.37 0.09
N ASN A 177 7.43 -2.20 0.64
CA ASN A 177 8.66 -1.51 0.28
C ASN A 177 9.82 -1.96 1.18
N PRO A 178 11.00 -2.26 0.61
CA PRO A 178 12.16 -2.58 1.42
C PRO A 178 12.60 -1.33 2.21
N ILE A 179 12.87 -1.50 3.51
CA ILE A 179 13.41 -0.42 4.36
C ILE A 179 14.85 -0.12 3.94
N VAL A 180 15.65 -1.18 3.81
CA VAL A 180 17.06 -1.12 3.45
C VAL A 180 17.24 -1.50 1.98
N ARG A 181 17.86 -0.62 1.21
CA ARG A 181 18.36 -0.91 -0.13
C ARG A 181 19.87 -0.69 -0.13
N ARG A 182 20.65 -1.76 -0.35
CA ARG A 182 22.11 -1.70 -0.32
C ARG A 182 22.66 -0.99 -1.57
N GLY A 183 23.71 -0.20 -1.39
CA GLY A 183 24.34 0.58 -2.46
C GLY A 183 23.77 1.99 -2.62
N VAL A 184 24.46 2.80 -3.42
CA VAL A 184 24.05 4.20 -3.71
C VAL A 184 23.38 4.24 -5.09
N PRO A 185 22.14 4.75 -5.22
CA PRO A 185 21.50 4.88 -6.52
C PRO A 185 22.21 5.95 -7.35
N THR A 186 22.54 5.63 -8.61
CA THR A 186 23.26 6.54 -9.51
C THR A 186 22.43 7.00 -10.70
N SER A 187 21.37 6.27 -11.05
CA SER A 187 20.44 6.66 -12.12
C SER A 187 19.33 7.58 -11.59
N ALA A 188 18.83 8.49 -12.43
CA ALA A 188 17.73 9.38 -12.05
C ALA A 188 16.44 8.61 -11.66
N ALA A 189 16.21 7.43 -12.22
CA ALA A 189 15.08 6.58 -11.87
C ALA A 189 15.26 5.93 -10.50
N ASP A 190 16.44 5.39 -10.22
CA ASP A 190 16.74 4.78 -8.92
C ASP A 190 16.76 5.82 -7.81
N ILE A 191 17.25 7.03 -8.09
CA ILE A 191 17.26 8.15 -7.13
C ILE A 191 15.82 8.54 -6.77
N LEU A 192 14.94 8.82 -7.75
CA LEU A 192 13.54 9.18 -7.45
C LEU A 192 12.78 8.05 -6.76
N ASN A 193 13.01 6.80 -7.18
CA ASN A 193 12.44 5.65 -6.51
C ASN A 193 12.89 5.58 -5.04
N ARG A 194 14.19 5.80 -4.78
CA ARG A 194 14.71 5.79 -3.41
C ARG A 194 14.19 6.96 -2.58
N VAL A 195 14.07 8.16 -3.15
CA VAL A 195 13.43 9.31 -2.49
C VAL A 195 11.99 8.99 -2.07
N SER A 196 11.24 8.32 -2.95
CA SER A 196 9.87 7.89 -2.65
C SER A 196 9.82 6.84 -1.54
N GLU A 197 10.68 5.81 -1.60
CA GLU A 197 10.80 4.79 -0.55
C GLU A 197 11.17 5.40 0.81
N VAL A 198 12.16 6.31 0.84
CA VAL A 198 12.58 7.00 2.07
C VAL A 198 11.44 7.86 2.62
N SER A 199 10.75 8.61 1.76
CA SER A 199 9.62 9.45 2.17
C SER A 199 8.52 8.61 2.82
N PHE A 200 8.15 7.49 2.18
CA PHE A 200 7.13 6.57 2.70
C PHE A 200 7.54 5.94 4.04
N ASN A 201 8.78 5.44 4.13
CA ASN A 201 9.28 4.79 5.34
C ASN A 201 9.52 5.78 6.50
N SER A 202 9.77 7.08 6.21
CA SER A 202 10.05 8.08 7.26
C SER A 202 8.91 8.25 8.25
N SER A 203 7.66 8.16 7.78
CA SER A 203 6.47 8.24 8.60
C SER A 203 6.40 7.08 9.60
N LEU A 204 6.58 5.86 9.10
CA LEU A 204 6.63 4.64 9.91
C LEU A 204 7.77 4.67 10.93
N ILE A 205 8.97 5.07 10.52
CA ILE A 205 10.12 5.18 11.44
C ILE A 205 9.78 6.11 12.61
N ARG A 206 9.18 7.27 12.35
CA ARG A 206 8.80 8.22 13.39
C ARG A 206 7.77 7.63 14.36
N GLU A 207 6.77 6.91 13.84
CA GLU A 207 5.78 6.22 14.68
C GLU A 207 6.44 5.11 15.53
N MET A 208 7.35 4.32 14.95
CA MET A 208 8.13 3.33 15.68
C MET A 208 8.98 3.93 16.79
N ARG A 209 9.58 5.11 16.58
CA ARG A 209 10.32 5.82 17.62
C ARG A 209 9.41 6.20 18.80
N ALA A 210 8.21 6.70 18.50
CA ALA A 210 7.24 7.06 19.53
C ALA A 210 6.78 5.81 20.31
N ILE A 211 6.46 4.73 19.61
CA ILE A 211 6.07 3.45 20.23
C ILE A 211 7.19 2.93 21.13
N ALA A 212 8.44 2.86 20.63
CA ALA A 212 9.59 2.40 21.40
C ALA A 212 9.84 3.26 22.65
N PHE A 213 9.65 4.58 22.55
CA PHE A 213 9.78 5.49 23.68
C PHE A 213 8.70 5.21 24.74
N VAL A 214 7.43 5.12 24.36
CA VAL A 214 6.32 4.80 25.25
C VAL A 214 6.50 3.44 25.93
N THR A 215 6.80 2.41 25.14
CA THR A 215 7.10 1.06 25.64
C THR A 215 8.21 1.09 26.68
N SER A 216 9.28 1.89 26.45
CA SER A 216 10.36 2.02 27.41
C SER A 216 9.94 2.68 28.73
N LEU A 217 9.03 3.66 28.70
CA LEU A 217 8.52 4.31 29.90
C LEU A 217 7.65 3.35 30.73
N ILE A 218 6.80 2.57 30.06
CA ILE A 218 5.97 1.55 30.70
C ILE A 218 6.84 0.46 31.34
N GLN A 219 7.82 -0.07 30.60
CA GLN A 219 8.72 -1.11 31.11
C GLN A 219 9.61 -0.63 32.27
N GLN A 220 9.92 0.67 32.33
CA GLN A 220 10.62 1.29 33.46
C GLN A 220 9.70 1.61 34.65
N GLY A 221 8.40 1.35 34.56
CA GLY A 221 7.42 1.68 35.59
C GLY A 221 7.15 3.18 35.76
N LYS A 222 7.51 4.01 34.77
CA LYS A 222 7.25 5.46 34.79
C LYS A 222 5.82 5.82 34.36
N ILE A 223 5.16 4.92 33.63
CA ILE A 223 3.77 5.02 33.19
C ILE A 223 3.10 3.69 33.52
N ASP A 224 1.90 3.74 34.09
CA ASP A 224 1.14 2.53 34.38
C ASP A 224 0.52 1.94 33.10
N ARG A 225 0.48 0.61 32.99
CA ARG A 225 -0.12 -0.11 31.85
C ARG A 225 -1.62 0.15 31.69
N SER A 226 -2.29 0.59 32.75
CA SER A 226 -3.69 1.01 32.75
C SER A 226 -3.91 2.41 32.17
N GLU A 227 -2.89 3.28 32.22
CA GLU A 227 -2.95 4.64 31.67
C GLU A 227 -2.61 4.69 30.19
N MET A 228 -1.71 3.80 29.73
CA MET A 228 -1.29 3.76 28.33
C MET A 228 -1.02 2.33 27.84
N LYS A 229 -1.50 2.03 26.64
CA LYS A 229 -1.32 0.72 26.00
C LYS A 229 0.14 0.51 25.60
N GLU A 230 0.75 -0.56 26.12
CA GLU A 230 1.98 -1.09 25.53
C GLU A 230 1.62 -1.81 24.23
N MET A 231 2.08 -1.27 23.10
CA MET A 231 1.82 -1.83 21.78
C MET A 231 2.86 -2.92 21.44
N MET A 232 2.39 -4.04 20.94
CA MET A 232 3.17 -5.15 20.41
C MET A 232 3.19 -5.08 18.89
N ILE A 233 4.38 -5.01 18.31
CA ILE A 233 4.56 -4.79 16.88
C ILE A 233 5.06 -6.06 16.22
N HIS A 234 4.43 -6.38 15.09
CA HIS A 234 4.71 -7.54 14.27
C HIS A 234 4.92 -7.10 12.83
N SER A 235 5.76 -7.84 12.11
CA SER A 235 6.11 -7.51 10.73
C SER A 235 6.13 -8.76 9.88
N ILE A 236 5.33 -8.75 8.80
CA ILE A 236 5.41 -9.70 7.70
C ILE A 236 6.15 -8.99 6.57
N ARG A 237 7.30 -9.53 6.17
CA ARG A 237 8.17 -8.92 5.16
C ARG A 237 8.80 -9.98 4.27
N SER A 238 9.19 -9.57 3.07
CA SER A 238 9.98 -10.39 2.15
C SER A 238 11.00 -9.49 1.45
N ASP A 239 11.93 -8.93 2.23
CA ASP A 239 12.84 -7.87 1.79
C ASP A 239 13.71 -8.29 0.61
N GLU A 240 14.24 -9.52 0.60
CA GLU A 240 15.04 -10.04 -0.51
C GLU A 240 14.21 -10.13 -1.81
N THR A 241 13.01 -10.70 -1.72
CA THR A 241 12.08 -10.82 -2.86
C THR A 241 11.70 -9.45 -3.39
N MET A 242 11.37 -8.50 -2.51
CA MET A 242 10.95 -7.14 -2.90
C MET A 242 12.13 -6.31 -3.42
N ALA A 243 13.32 -6.46 -2.87
CA ALA A 243 14.53 -5.76 -3.32
C ALA A 243 15.00 -6.26 -4.70
N ALA A 244 14.76 -7.53 -5.03
CA ALA A 244 15.07 -8.12 -6.34
C ALA A 244 14.19 -7.57 -7.48
N LEU A 245 13.04 -6.96 -7.15
CA LEU A 245 12.16 -6.36 -8.15
C LEU A 245 12.68 -4.97 -8.57
N GLY A 246 12.80 -4.76 -9.88
CA GLY A 246 13.18 -3.46 -10.46
C GLY A 246 12.05 -2.42 -10.39
N VAL A 247 12.38 -1.14 -10.55
CA VAL A 247 11.40 -0.02 -10.51
C VAL A 247 10.25 -0.23 -11.51
N SER A 248 10.55 -0.78 -12.69
CA SER A 248 9.56 -1.07 -13.74
C SER A 248 8.49 -2.10 -13.34
N SER A 249 8.78 -2.97 -12.37
CA SER A 249 7.80 -3.95 -11.88
C SER A 249 6.57 -3.30 -11.25
N LYS A 250 6.68 -2.06 -10.75
CA LYS A 250 5.57 -1.29 -10.16
C LYS A 250 4.46 -0.98 -11.17
N TYR A 251 4.78 -1.00 -12.46
CA TYR A 251 3.85 -0.78 -13.56
C TYR A 251 3.39 -2.08 -14.21
N ASN A 252 3.87 -3.24 -13.74
CA ASN A 252 3.52 -4.53 -14.31
C ASN A 252 2.23 -5.07 -13.68
N ALA A 253 1.16 -5.05 -14.46
CA ALA A 253 -0.14 -5.60 -14.10
C ALA A 253 -0.45 -6.94 -14.81
N ASP A 254 0.56 -7.61 -15.36
CA ASP A 254 0.39 -8.94 -15.97
C ASP A 254 -0.16 -9.96 -14.96
N TRP A 255 -1.13 -10.77 -15.40
CA TRP A 255 -1.81 -11.72 -14.53
C TRP A 255 -0.88 -12.76 -13.92
N ALA A 256 0.06 -13.30 -14.70
CA ALA A 256 1.01 -14.29 -14.20
C ALA A 256 1.96 -13.67 -13.17
N PHE A 257 2.38 -12.42 -13.40
CA PHE A 257 3.18 -11.66 -12.43
C PHE A 257 2.41 -11.39 -11.13
N LEU A 258 1.15 -10.93 -11.21
CA LEU A 258 0.30 -10.70 -10.02
C LEU A 258 0.06 -12.00 -9.24
N CYS A 259 -0.16 -13.13 -9.93
CA CYS A 259 -0.26 -14.44 -9.27
C CYS A 259 1.05 -14.82 -8.57
N SER A 260 2.20 -14.59 -9.20
CA SER A 260 3.50 -14.83 -8.57
C SER A 260 3.70 -14.01 -7.30
N LEU A 261 3.32 -12.72 -7.31
CA LEU A 261 3.37 -11.86 -6.12
C LEU A 261 2.44 -12.36 -5.01
N ARG A 262 1.20 -12.73 -5.34
CA ARG A 262 0.25 -13.32 -4.40
C ARG A 262 0.83 -14.56 -3.74
N ASP A 263 1.40 -15.47 -4.52
CA ASP A 263 1.89 -16.75 -4.02
C ASP A 263 3.12 -16.56 -3.12
N LYS A 264 4.04 -15.65 -3.49
CA LYS A 264 5.15 -15.22 -2.62
C LYS A 264 4.66 -14.61 -1.30
N GLY A 265 3.64 -13.76 -1.36
CA GLY A 265 3.01 -13.18 -0.17
C GLY A 265 2.39 -14.23 0.74
N ARG A 266 1.73 -15.26 0.17
CA ARG A 266 1.19 -16.39 0.91
C ARG A 266 2.27 -17.22 1.58
N THR A 267 3.37 -17.51 0.88
CA THR A 267 4.52 -18.21 1.47
C THR A 267 5.11 -17.42 2.63
N ALA A 268 5.40 -16.13 2.45
CA ALA A 268 5.95 -15.28 3.51
C ALA A 268 5.02 -15.18 4.72
N ALA A 269 3.71 -15.02 4.50
CA ALA A 269 2.73 -15.02 5.59
C ALA A 269 2.60 -16.39 6.27
N GLY A 270 2.69 -17.49 5.52
CA GLY A 270 2.67 -18.85 6.05
C GLY A 270 3.84 -19.13 6.99
N THR A 271 5.07 -18.85 6.54
CA THR A 271 6.26 -18.96 7.37
C THR A 271 6.17 -18.09 8.62
N TRP A 272 5.70 -16.84 8.48
CA TRP A 272 5.52 -15.96 9.63
C TRP A 272 4.51 -16.51 10.64
N LEU A 273 3.39 -17.08 10.18
CA LEU A 273 2.41 -17.70 11.07
C LEU A 273 3.00 -18.91 11.81
N GLU A 274 3.77 -19.76 11.14
CA GLU A 274 4.43 -20.91 11.78
C GLU A 274 5.44 -20.48 12.85
N GLU A 275 6.19 -19.41 12.61
CA GLU A 275 7.27 -18.96 13.51
C GLU A 275 6.79 -18.05 14.65
N HIS A 276 5.70 -17.30 14.43
CA HIS A 276 5.39 -16.13 15.25
C HIS A 276 3.94 -15.99 15.69
N TYR A 277 3.02 -16.83 15.22
CA TYR A 277 1.60 -16.70 15.59
C TYR A 277 1.37 -16.81 17.10
N GLU A 278 2.10 -17.69 17.79
CA GLU A 278 2.00 -17.85 19.25
C GLU A 278 2.45 -16.62 20.04
N HIS A 279 3.20 -15.69 19.43
CA HIS A 279 3.68 -14.48 20.10
C HIS A 279 2.65 -13.35 20.11
N ILE A 280 1.59 -13.43 19.29
CA ILE A 280 0.52 -12.44 19.25
C ILE A 280 -0.15 -12.37 20.64
N GLY A 281 -0.29 -11.16 21.17
CA GLY A 281 -0.82 -10.87 22.50
C GLY A 281 0.18 -11.09 23.64
N GLN A 282 1.40 -11.56 23.34
CA GLN A 282 2.43 -11.83 24.34
C GLN A 282 3.65 -10.90 24.20
N ARG A 283 4.17 -10.73 22.98
CA ARG A 283 5.36 -9.91 22.71
C ARG A 283 5.46 -9.51 21.24
N SER A 284 6.11 -8.39 20.97
CA SER A 284 6.53 -7.99 19.61
C SER A 284 7.41 -9.08 18.97
N THR A 285 7.23 -9.31 17.67
CA THR A 285 8.08 -10.24 16.90
C THR A 285 9.25 -9.55 16.20
N ILE A 286 9.37 -8.24 16.38
CA ILE A 286 10.47 -7.44 15.84
C ILE A 286 11.19 -6.67 16.94
N ASP A 287 12.49 -6.44 16.74
CA ASP A 287 13.25 -5.51 17.58
C ASP A 287 13.10 -4.10 17.01
N ILE A 288 12.16 -3.33 17.57
CA ILE A 288 11.89 -1.96 17.14
C ILE A 288 13.15 -1.09 17.23
N LYS A 289 14.01 -1.31 18.24
CA LYS A 289 15.23 -0.50 18.41
C LYS A 289 16.27 -0.87 17.37
N GLY A 290 16.57 -2.15 17.21
CA GLY A 290 17.56 -2.62 16.23
C GLY A 290 17.16 -2.32 14.78
N GLU A 291 15.86 -2.23 14.48
CA GLU A 291 15.37 -2.09 13.11
C GLU A 291 15.01 -0.64 12.70
N TYR A 292 14.60 0.23 13.64
CA TYR A 292 14.07 1.57 13.31
C TYR A 292 14.76 2.76 14.03
N LEU A 293 15.62 2.50 15.02
CA LEU A 293 16.29 3.57 15.78
C LEU A 293 17.75 3.73 15.37
#